data_AF-A0AAE6IXC1-F1
#
_entry.id   AF-A0AAE6IXC1-F1
#
_cell.length_a   1.000
_cell.length_b   1.000
_cell.length_c   1.000
_cell.angle_alpha   90.00
_cell.angle_beta   90.00
_cell.angle_gamma   90.00
#
_symmetry.space_group_name_H-M   'P 1'
#
loop_
_entity.id
_entity.type
_entity.pdbx_description
1 polymer ?
#
loop_
_entity_poly.entity_id
_entity_poly.type
_entity_poly.pdbx_seq_one_letter_code
_entity_poly.pdbx_strand_id
1 'polypeptide(L)'
;MNLKVVIEQNLNNDNLENIIKKEIFKFAKDSFLGLSYEEKLERSKSCFSEICSCLNEFELLNPKFVNAAVESLNRAIAYESEQYLYKIIYERDKLKKQIIDQKDRIRAITTLNCKNIENYICKTDFKNKDQISKVLNDRLLYDTQMLGILKETTESAFLTTIEMGDDVEDTAYEIAKNIVYLAINEGDFTKERFINIARVVIKSAASIANESKIYAKELVKSAIIGSNDGISKAIEKFKDELKFAPDEIGDSLNYSAKELMKIEEDFIILLKDISLSVNEPASIIVAEVLQSDYDSYFARLRRISAKTREQIMDKIDEISHKRFKLTGDLNIDERISNLKKEIGELEKKASQKLTQIKSLQTFENAKTEAKKLGDRVYEAAKNLIDSAKKK
;
A
#
# COMPACT_ATOMS: atom_id res chain seq x y z
N MET A 1 -30.17 4.11 -51.67
CA MET A 1 -28.87 4.08 -50.97
C MET A 1 -27.96 5.12 -51.62
N ASN A 2 -27.40 6.05 -50.85
CA ASN A 2 -26.58 7.17 -51.37
C ASN A 2 -25.18 6.73 -51.84
N LEU A 3 -24.80 5.46 -51.57
CA LEU A 3 -23.51 4.89 -51.93
C LEU A 3 -23.25 4.94 -53.44
N LYS A 4 -24.27 4.73 -54.28
CA LYS A 4 -24.14 4.77 -55.74
C LYS A 4 -23.61 6.12 -56.22
N VAL A 5 -24.23 7.20 -55.76
CA VAL A 5 -23.82 8.59 -56.06
C VAL A 5 -22.42 8.87 -55.53
N VAL A 6 -22.10 8.38 -54.33
CA VAL A 6 -20.77 8.57 -53.72
C VAL A 6 -19.67 7.83 -54.49
N ILE A 7 -19.93 6.62 -54.99
CA ILE A 7 -18.99 5.87 -55.83
C ILE A 7 -18.77 6.60 -57.16
N GLU A 8 -19.84 6.98 -57.86
CA GLU A 8 -19.78 7.69 -59.15
C GLU A 8 -18.91 8.95 -59.07
N GLN A 9 -19.02 9.71 -57.97
CA GLN A 9 -18.27 10.96 -57.78
C GLN A 9 -16.80 10.76 -57.37
N ASN A 10 -16.41 9.56 -56.95
CA ASN A 10 -15.08 9.32 -56.34
C ASN A 10 -14.30 8.15 -56.95
N LEU A 11 -14.73 7.60 -58.09
CA LEU A 11 -14.09 6.45 -58.77
C LEU A 11 -12.57 6.58 -58.93
N ASN A 12 -12.08 7.79 -59.22
CA ASN A 12 -10.65 8.07 -59.43
C ASN A 12 -9.92 8.57 -58.17
N ASN A 13 -10.54 8.49 -57.00
CA ASN A 13 -9.97 8.97 -55.76
C ASN A 13 -9.13 7.86 -55.09
N ASP A 14 -7.86 8.14 -54.80
CA ASP A 14 -6.96 7.19 -54.13
C ASP A 14 -7.49 6.73 -52.76
N ASN A 15 -8.40 7.51 -52.15
CA ASN A 15 -9.02 7.23 -50.87
C ASN A 15 -10.45 6.66 -50.97
N LEU A 16 -10.85 6.17 -52.14
CA LEU A 16 -12.20 5.66 -52.43
C LEU A 16 -12.69 4.63 -51.40
N GLU A 17 -11.81 3.74 -50.95
CA GLU A 17 -12.12 2.76 -49.91
C GLU A 17 -12.63 3.38 -48.62
N ASN A 18 -11.93 4.38 -48.07
CA ASN A 18 -12.34 5.02 -46.83
C ASN A 18 -13.61 5.85 -47.01
N ILE A 19 -13.83 6.42 -48.20
CA ILE A 19 -15.05 7.14 -48.53
C ILE A 19 -16.24 6.18 -48.54
N ILE A 20 -16.13 5.06 -49.25
CA ILE A 20 -17.15 4.00 -49.29
C ILE A 20 -17.41 3.45 -47.88
N LYS A 21 -16.36 3.17 -47.11
CA LYS A 21 -16.46 2.69 -45.72
C LYS A 21 -17.27 3.65 -44.84
N LYS A 22 -16.99 4.95 -44.91
CA LYS A 22 -17.74 5.98 -44.16
C LYS A 22 -19.21 6.05 -44.57
N GLU A 23 -19.49 5.98 -45.86
CA GLU A 23 -20.87 6.07 -46.36
C GLU A 23 -21.68 4.81 -46.01
N ILE A 24 -21.06 3.62 -46.10
CA ILE A 24 -21.69 2.36 -45.65
C ILE A 24 -22.01 2.44 -44.16
N PHE A 25 -21.06 2.88 -43.33
CA PHE A 25 -21.29 3.04 -41.89
C PHE A 25 -22.46 4.00 -41.62
N LYS A 26 -22.50 5.15 -42.29
CA LYS A 26 -23.58 6.14 -42.13
C LYS A 26 -24.94 5.54 -42.49
N PHE A 27 -25.03 4.93 -43.67
CA PHE A 27 -26.25 4.27 -44.15
C PHE A 27 -26.72 3.16 -43.20
N ALA A 28 -25.81 2.29 -42.77
CA ALA A 28 -26.13 1.20 -41.86
C ALA A 28 -26.56 1.70 -40.48
N LYS A 29 -25.85 2.68 -39.92
CA LYS A 29 -26.17 3.30 -38.63
C LYS A 29 -27.59 3.89 -38.64
N ASP A 30 -27.93 4.64 -39.68
CA ASP A 30 -29.27 5.23 -39.80
C ASP A 30 -30.35 4.15 -40.01
N SER A 31 -30.01 3.05 -40.68
CA SER A 31 -30.93 1.90 -40.88
C SER A 31 -31.13 1.04 -39.64
N PHE A 32 -30.24 1.11 -38.66
CA PHE A 32 -30.27 0.31 -37.44
C PHE A 32 -30.81 1.07 -36.22
N LEU A 33 -30.98 2.38 -36.35
CA LEU A 33 -31.37 3.26 -35.25
C LEU A 33 -32.69 2.81 -34.61
N GLY A 34 -32.69 2.60 -33.29
CA GLY A 34 -33.88 2.21 -32.54
C GLY A 34 -34.36 0.76 -32.69
N LEU A 35 -33.68 -0.07 -33.49
CA LEU A 35 -33.98 -1.50 -33.62
C LEU A 35 -33.40 -2.32 -32.47
N SER A 36 -34.02 -3.47 -32.15
CA SER A 36 -33.46 -4.47 -31.25
C SER A 36 -32.18 -5.11 -31.80
N TYR A 37 -31.42 -5.83 -30.97
CA TYR A 37 -30.24 -6.54 -31.45
C TYR A 37 -30.59 -7.60 -32.49
N GLU A 38 -31.65 -8.38 -32.28
CA GLU A 38 -32.10 -9.39 -33.24
C GLU A 38 -32.53 -8.73 -34.56
N GLU A 39 -33.26 -7.62 -34.50
CA GLU A 39 -33.71 -6.86 -35.67
C GLU A 39 -32.55 -6.25 -36.45
N LYS A 40 -31.52 -5.75 -35.77
CA LYS A 40 -30.28 -5.25 -36.39
C LYS A 40 -29.54 -6.35 -37.13
N LEU A 41 -29.40 -7.53 -36.52
CA LEU A 41 -28.74 -8.68 -37.17
C LEU A 41 -29.48 -9.09 -38.43
N GLU A 42 -30.82 -9.13 -38.41
CA GLU A 42 -31.61 -9.47 -39.59
C GLU A 42 -31.50 -8.37 -40.66
N ARG A 43 -31.66 -7.10 -40.28
CA ARG A 43 -31.54 -5.97 -41.22
C ARG A 43 -30.14 -5.88 -41.82
N SER A 44 -29.10 -6.26 -41.09
CA SER A 44 -27.71 -6.26 -41.57
C SER A 44 -27.51 -7.14 -42.80
N LYS A 45 -28.22 -8.27 -42.90
CA LYS A 45 -28.15 -9.18 -44.05
C LYS A 45 -28.66 -8.49 -45.31
N SER A 46 -29.81 -7.82 -45.21
CA SER A 46 -30.39 -7.05 -46.31
C SER A 46 -29.49 -5.88 -46.71
N CYS A 47 -28.97 -5.12 -45.74
CA CYS A 47 -28.03 -4.03 -46.02
C CYS A 47 -26.76 -4.53 -46.70
N PHE A 48 -26.20 -5.66 -46.25
CA PHE A 48 -25.03 -6.28 -46.88
C PHE A 48 -25.31 -6.68 -48.33
N SER A 49 -26.48 -7.27 -48.60
CA SER A 49 -26.90 -7.60 -49.96
C SER A 49 -27.00 -6.34 -50.84
N GLU A 50 -27.65 -5.28 -50.35
CA GLU A 50 -27.77 -4.00 -51.05
C GLU A 50 -26.39 -3.39 -51.37
N ILE A 51 -25.44 -3.46 -50.42
CA ILE A 51 -24.07 -2.99 -50.60
C ILE A 51 -23.33 -3.81 -51.66
N CYS A 52 -23.39 -5.14 -51.58
CA CYS A 52 -22.72 -6.02 -52.54
C CYS A 52 -23.26 -5.83 -53.97
N SER A 53 -24.58 -5.69 -54.14
CA SER A 53 -25.19 -5.37 -55.43
C SER A 53 -24.66 -4.04 -55.96
N CYS A 54 -24.63 -3.00 -55.13
CA CYS A 54 -24.11 -1.68 -55.52
C CYS A 54 -22.62 -1.75 -55.91
N LEU A 55 -21.77 -2.44 -55.16
CA LEU A 55 -20.36 -2.59 -55.49
C LEU A 55 -20.14 -3.37 -56.78
N ASN A 56 -20.96 -4.39 -57.04
CA ASN A 56 -20.89 -5.20 -58.25
C ASN A 56 -21.24 -4.39 -59.51
N GLU A 57 -22.21 -3.47 -59.42
CA GLU A 57 -22.57 -2.56 -60.52
C GLU A 57 -21.39 -1.68 -61.00
N PHE A 58 -20.42 -1.41 -60.12
CA PHE A 58 -19.23 -0.62 -60.44
C PHE A 58 -17.95 -1.47 -60.57
N GLU A 59 -18.07 -2.80 -60.65
CA GLU A 59 -16.93 -3.73 -60.71
C GLU A 59 -15.97 -3.62 -59.50
N LEU A 60 -16.47 -3.12 -58.36
CA LEU A 60 -15.71 -2.94 -57.11
C LEU A 60 -15.91 -4.10 -56.12
N LEU A 61 -16.72 -5.11 -56.46
CA LEU A 61 -16.98 -6.24 -55.57
C LEU A 61 -15.75 -7.17 -55.49
N ASN A 62 -14.92 -6.95 -54.48
CA ASN A 62 -13.73 -7.74 -54.20
C ASN A 62 -13.51 -7.86 -52.68
N PRO A 63 -12.59 -8.72 -52.21
CA PRO A 63 -12.39 -8.95 -50.78
C PRO A 63 -12.12 -7.69 -49.96
N LYS A 64 -11.44 -6.70 -50.55
CA LYS A 64 -11.11 -5.42 -49.92
C LYS A 64 -12.38 -4.63 -49.57
N PHE A 65 -13.27 -4.42 -50.55
CA PHE A 65 -14.51 -3.67 -50.30
C PHE A 65 -15.55 -4.47 -49.52
N VAL A 66 -15.55 -5.80 -49.65
CA VAL A 66 -16.38 -6.68 -48.81
C VAL A 66 -15.98 -6.55 -47.34
N ASN A 67 -14.67 -6.56 -47.03
CA ASN A 67 -14.20 -6.35 -45.66
C ASN A 67 -14.60 -4.96 -45.13
N ALA A 68 -14.45 -3.91 -45.95
CA ALA A 68 -14.89 -2.56 -45.59
C ALA A 68 -16.39 -2.50 -45.27
N ALA A 69 -17.23 -3.25 -46.01
CA ALA A 69 -18.66 -3.35 -45.74
C ALA A 69 -18.96 -4.06 -44.42
N VAL A 70 -18.34 -5.22 -44.18
CA VAL A 70 -18.52 -5.99 -42.93
C VAL A 70 -18.08 -5.18 -41.71
N GLU A 71 -16.90 -4.56 -41.75
CA GLU A 71 -16.40 -3.72 -40.66
C GLU A 71 -17.34 -2.54 -40.37
N SER A 72 -17.88 -1.91 -41.42
CA SER A 72 -18.79 -0.77 -41.28
C SER A 72 -20.14 -1.16 -40.70
N LEU A 73 -20.68 -2.32 -41.11
CA LEU A 73 -21.91 -2.88 -40.57
C LEU A 73 -21.73 -3.27 -39.09
N ASN A 74 -20.63 -3.94 -38.76
CA ASN A 74 -20.32 -4.31 -37.36
C ASN A 74 -20.20 -3.07 -36.47
N ARG A 75 -19.48 -2.03 -36.94
CA ARG A 75 -19.40 -0.75 -36.23
C ARG A 75 -20.76 -0.09 -36.06
N ALA A 76 -21.63 -0.14 -37.08
CA ALA A 76 -22.97 0.43 -37.00
C ALA A 76 -23.87 -0.32 -36.00
N ILE A 77 -23.78 -1.66 -35.93
CA ILE A 77 -24.51 -2.49 -34.96
C ILE A 77 -24.09 -2.12 -33.52
N ALA A 78 -22.78 -1.99 -33.28
CA ALA A 78 -22.24 -1.71 -31.96
C ALA A 78 -22.38 -0.23 -31.52
N TYR A 79 -22.66 0.68 -32.46
CA TYR A 79 -22.57 2.12 -32.25
C TYR A 79 -23.38 2.63 -31.04
N GLU A 80 -24.67 2.31 -30.95
CA GLU A 80 -25.52 2.78 -29.85
C GLU A 80 -25.02 2.28 -28.49
N SER A 81 -24.52 1.04 -28.44
CA SER A 81 -23.99 0.43 -27.22
C SER A 81 -22.64 1.01 -26.83
N GLU A 82 -21.78 1.34 -27.79
CA GLU A 82 -20.55 2.10 -27.54
C GLU A 82 -20.86 3.51 -27.03
N GLN A 83 -21.83 4.22 -27.61
CA GLN A 83 -22.25 5.54 -27.12
C GLN A 83 -22.83 5.47 -25.70
N TYR A 84 -23.63 4.43 -25.42
CA TYR A 84 -24.16 4.19 -24.08
C TYR A 84 -23.05 3.84 -23.08
N LEU A 85 -22.05 3.06 -23.48
CA LEU A 85 -20.87 2.78 -22.68
C LEU A 85 -20.12 4.08 -22.33
N TYR A 86 -19.86 4.95 -23.32
CA TYR A 86 -19.22 6.25 -23.06
C TYR A 86 -20.04 7.13 -22.11
N LYS A 87 -21.37 7.12 -22.25
CA LYS A 87 -22.26 7.81 -21.32
C LYS A 87 -22.13 7.28 -19.89
N ILE A 88 -22.14 5.97 -19.71
CA ILE A 88 -21.96 5.35 -18.39
C ILE A 88 -20.58 5.68 -17.80
N ILE A 89 -19.51 5.64 -18.61
CA ILE A 89 -18.16 6.00 -18.18
C ILE A 89 -18.13 7.46 -17.70
N TYR A 90 -18.75 8.38 -18.44
CA TYR A 90 -18.85 9.78 -18.05
C TYR A 90 -19.66 9.98 -16.76
N GLU A 91 -20.80 9.29 -16.63
CA GLU A 91 -21.62 9.34 -15.40
C GLU A 91 -20.87 8.78 -14.19
N ARG A 92 -20.11 7.70 -14.37
CA ARG A 92 -19.21 7.14 -13.35
C ARG A 92 -18.18 8.19 -12.89
N ASP A 93 -17.52 8.87 -13.82
CA ASP A 93 -16.50 9.87 -13.49
C ASP A 93 -17.12 11.08 -12.76
N LYS A 94 -18.33 11.48 -13.16
CA LYS A 94 -19.12 12.51 -12.46
C LYS A 94 -19.49 12.09 -11.04
N LEU A 95 -19.99 10.86 -10.86
CA LEU A 95 -20.32 10.31 -9.54
C LEU A 95 -19.06 10.21 -8.66
N LYS A 96 -17.93 9.79 -9.22
CA LYS A 96 -16.64 9.74 -8.52
C LYS A 96 -16.25 11.12 -7.98
N LYS A 97 -16.39 12.18 -8.80
CA LYS A 97 -16.14 13.56 -8.35
C LYS A 97 -17.10 14.00 -7.25
N GLN A 98 -18.40 13.70 -7.39
CA GLN A 98 -19.39 14.03 -6.36
C GLN A 98 -19.12 13.32 -5.03
N ILE A 99 -18.66 12.07 -5.07
CA ILE A 99 -18.25 11.32 -3.88
C ILE A 99 -17.07 12.03 -3.19
N ILE A 100 -16.06 12.48 -3.96
CA ILE A 100 -14.92 13.23 -3.43
C ILE A 100 -15.38 14.55 -2.80
N ASP A 101 -16.20 15.33 -3.50
CA ASP A 101 -16.70 16.62 -3.00
C ASP A 101 -17.52 16.44 -1.71
N GLN A 102 -18.34 15.40 -1.62
CA GLN A 102 -19.09 15.09 -0.40
C GLN A 102 -18.18 14.65 0.74
N LYS A 103 -17.16 13.84 0.47
CA LYS A 103 -16.14 13.47 1.47
C LYS A 103 -15.44 14.70 2.03
N ASP A 104 -15.02 15.63 1.17
CA ASP A 104 -14.36 16.88 1.58
C ASP A 104 -15.30 17.77 2.40
N ARG A 105 -16.59 17.81 2.05
CA ARG A 105 -17.59 18.56 2.81
C ARG A 105 -17.81 17.98 4.20
N ILE A 106 -17.95 16.65 4.32
CA ILE A 106 -18.11 16.02 5.62
C ILE A 106 -16.84 16.25 6.46
N ARG A 107 -15.65 16.16 5.87
CA ARG A 107 -14.37 16.49 6.53
C ARG A 107 -14.41 17.89 7.14
N ALA A 108 -14.76 18.89 6.33
CA ALA A 108 -14.79 20.28 6.77
C ALA A 108 -15.76 20.49 7.97
N ILE A 109 -16.93 19.87 7.92
CA ILE A 109 -17.94 20.00 8.99
C ILE A 109 -17.48 19.30 10.28
N THR A 110 -16.95 18.08 10.19
CA THR A 110 -16.51 17.32 11.37
C THR A 110 -15.31 18.00 12.04
N THR A 111 -14.31 18.44 11.27
CA THR A 111 -13.16 19.19 11.81
C THR A 111 -13.60 20.49 12.47
N LEU A 112 -14.53 21.22 11.85
CA LEU A 112 -15.05 22.46 12.41
C LEU A 112 -15.80 22.20 13.72
N ASN A 113 -16.58 21.11 13.79
CA ASN A 113 -17.29 20.72 15.00
C ASN A 113 -16.33 20.37 16.14
N CYS A 114 -15.27 19.59 15.88
CA CYS A 114 -14.25 19.29 16.89
C CYS A 114 -13.55 20.55 17.40
N LYS A 115 -13.17 21.48 16.50
CA LYS A 115 -12.61 22.79 16.89
C LYS A 115 -13.60 23.65 17.69
N ASN A 116 -14.89 23.60 17.36
CA ASN A 116 -15.93 24.29 18.13
C ASN A 116 -16.05 23.73 19.54
N ILE A 117 -16.03 22.40 19.69
CA ILE A 117 -16.07 21.73 20.99
C ILE A 117 -14.79 22.04 21.79
N GLU A 118 -13.61 22.03 21.16
CA GLU A 118 -12.34 22.40 21.76
C GLU A 118 -12.37 23.85 22.28
N ASN A 119 -12.81 24.79 21.44
CA ASN A 119 -12.96 26.20 21.81
C ASN A 119 -13.95 26.40 22.97
N TYR A 120 -15.00 25.58 23.05
CA TYR A 120 -15.94 25.59 24.15
C TYR A 120 -15.29 25.09 25.45
N ILE A 121 -14.59 23.94 25.40
CA ILE A 121 -13.88 23.38 26.55
C ILE A 121 -12.81 24.36 27.06
N CYS A 122 -12.07 25.03 26.17
CA CYS A 122 -11.09 26.05 26.54
C CYS A 122 -11.68 27.20 27.37
N LYS A 123 -12.98 27.47 27.27
CA LYS A 123 -13.67 28.56 27.98
C LYS A 123 -14.39 28.11 29.25
N THR A 124 -14.41 26.82 29.58
CA THR A 124 -15.08 26.30 30.78
C THR A 124 -14.11 25.92 31.89
N ASP A 125 -14.61 25.86 33.12
CA ASP A 125 -13.88 25.52 34.34
C ASP A 125 -13.96 24.02 34.70
N PHE A 126 -13.98 23.16 33.68
CA PHE A 126 -14.04 21.72 33.93
C PHE A 126 -12.79 21.23 34.65
N LYS A 127 -12.97 20.48 35.75
CA LYS A 127 -11.87 19.88 36.53
C LYS A 127 -10.96 18.95 35.70
N ASN A 128 -11.48 18.35 34.63
CA ASN A 128 -10.76 17.35 33.82
C ASN A 128 -10.40 17.88 32.42
N LYS A 129 -10.22 19.20 32.27
CA LYS A 129 -10.01 19.88 30.98
C LYS A 129 -8.90 19.24 30.14
N ASP A 130 -7.76 18.94 30.75
CA ASP A 130 -6.62 18.34 30.04
C ASP A 130 -6.91 16.93 29.51
N GLN A 131 -7.67 16.12 30.27
CA GLN A 131 -8.10 14.79 29.81
C GLN A 131 -9.15 14.86 28.71
N ILE A 132 -10.09 15.81 28.80
CA ILE A 132 -11.14 15.99 27.78
C ILE A 132 -10.50 16.52 26.48
N SER A 133 -9.59 17.49 26.58
CA SER A 133 -8.82 18.00 25.43
C SER A 133 -7.94 16.91 24.81
N LYS A 134 -7.30 16.07 25.64
CA LYS A 134 -6.56 14.91 25.13
C LYS A 134 -7.47 13.94 24.37
N VAL A 135 -8.62 13.57 24.91
CA VAL A 135 -9.60 12.69 24.22
C VAL A 135 -10.12 13.33 22.93
N LEU A 136 -10.33 14.65 22.90
CA LEU A 136 -10.77 15.36 21.70
C LEU A 136 -9.68 15.40 20.63
N ASN A 137 -8.42 15.62 21.03
CA ASN A 137 -7.26 15.60 20.15
C ASN A 137 -6.99 14.19 19.64
N ASP A 138 -7.08 13.18 20.50
CA ASP A 138 -6.99 11.77 20.12
C ASP A 138 -8.13 11.42 19.15
N ARG A 139 -9.35 11.95 19.33
CA ARG A 139 -10.50 11.77 18.41
C ARG A 139 -10.30 12.47 17.06
N LEU A 140 -9.75 13.68 17.06
CA LEU A 140 -9.30 14.40 15.85
C LEU A 140 -8.22 13.61 15.10
N LEU A 141 -7.31 12.97 15.83
CA LEU A 141 -6.32 12.01 15.29
C LEU A 141 -6.98 10.70 14.80
N TYR A 142 -8.06 10.26 15.45
CA TYR A 142 -8.76 9.00 15.21
C TYR A 142 -9.92 9.05 14.23
N ASP A 143 -10.36 10.22 13.73
CA ASP A 143 -11.57 10.39 12.93
C ASP A 143 -11.45 9.69 11.55
N THR A 144 -11.56 8.36 11.57
CA THR A 144 -12.35 7.37 10.81
C THR A 144 -12.53 7.57 9.32
N GLN A 145 -12.61 8.80 8.83
CA GLN A 145 -12.68 9.15 7.42
C GLN A 145 -11.33 9.07 6.71
N MET A 146 -10.22 9.45 7.37
CA MET A 146 -8.90 9.28 6.75
C MET A 146 -8.54 7.79 6.69
N LEU A 147 -8.82 7.02 7.75
CA LEU A 147 -8.71 5.56 7.72
C LEU A 147 -9.71 4.92 6.74
N GLY A 148 -10.90 5.49 6.55
CA GLY A 148 -11.88 5.06 5.54
C GLY A 148 -11.43 5.34 4.10
N ILE A 149 -10.87 6.52 3.83
CA ILE A 149 -10.27 6.87 2.53
C ILE A 149 -9.03 6.00 2.28
N LEU A 150 -8.19 5.80 3.30
CA LEU A 150 -7.05 4.89 3.23
C LEU A 150 -7.51 3.49 2.88
N LYS A 151 -8.57 2.98 3.52
CA LYS A 151 -9.19 1.69 3.21
C LYS A 151 -9.62 1.63 1.76
N GLU A 152 -10.49 2.53 1.31
CA GLU A 152 -11.01 2.53 -0.07
C GLU A 152 -9.92 2.69 -1.14
N THR A 153 -8.92 3.55 -0.87
CA THR A 153 -7.77 3.77 -1.76
C THR A 153 -6.92 2.52 -1.86
N THR A 154 -6.67 1.87 -0.71
CA THR A 154 -5.93 0.61 -0.65
C THR A 154 -6.68 -0.52 -1.35
N GLU A 155 -7.98 -0.65 -1.12
CA GLU A 155 -8.82 -1.67 -1.76
C GLU A 155 -8.84 -1.48 -3.28
N SER A 156 -9.00 -0.24 -3.74
CA SER A 156 -8.97 0.08 -5.18
C SER A 156 -7.63 -0.26 -5.81
N ALA A 157 -6.52 0.11 -5.15
CA ALA A 157 -5.18 -0.16 -5.66
C ALA A 157 -4.90 -1.67 -5.75
N PHE A 158 -5.24 -2.43 -4.71
CA PHE A 158 -5.07 -3.89 -4.70
C PHE A 158 -5.99 -4.62 -5.68
N LEU A 159 -7.24 -4.17 -5.85
CA LEU A 159 -8.13 -4.71 -6.89
C LEU A 159 -7.53 -4.50 -8.27
N THR A 160 -7.04 -3.30 -8.57
CA THR A 160 -6.34 -3.03 -9.85
C THR A 160 -5.11 -3.92 -10.02
N THR A 161 -4.31 -4.13 -8.97
CA THR A 161 -3.17 -5.05 -9.03
C THR A 161 -3.58 -6.48 -9.40
N ILE A 162 -4.66 -6.98 -8.79
CA ILE A 162 -5.19 -8.33 -9.08
C ILE A 162 -5.80 -8.41 -10.48
N GLU A 163 -6.51 -7.37 -10.92
CA GLU A 163 -7.12 -7.27 -12.25
C GLU A 163 -6.07 -7.23 -13.37
N MET A 164 -4.93 -6.57 -13.11
CA MET A 164 -3.80 -6.55 -14.05
C MET A 164 -3.09 -7.90 -14.10
N GLY A 165 -3.00 -8.62 -12.98
CA GLY A 165 -2.47 -10.00 -12.90
C GLY A 165 -0.96 -10.15 -13.09
N ASP A 166 -0.28 -9.11 -13.59
CA ASP A 166 1.17 -9.07 -13.74
C ASP A 166 1.85 -8.65 -12.44
N ASP A 167 2.80 -9.47 -11.99
CA ASP A 167 3.69 -9.19 -10.85
C ASP A 167 2.96 -8.73 -9.57
N VAL A 168 1.93 -9.48 -9.20
CA VAL A 168 1.02 -9.17 -8.08
C VAL A 168 1.76 -9.09 -6.73
N GLU A 169 2.76 -9.95 -6.50
CA GLU A 169 3.53 -9.96 -5.24
C GLU A 169 4.30 -8.63 -5.06
N ASP A 170 5.16 -8.27 -6.02
CA ASP A 170 6.01 -7.08 -5.92
C ASP A 170 5.18 -5.78 -5.98
N THR A 171 4.15 -5.74 -6.84
CA THR A 171 3.27 -4.58 -6.96
C THR A 171 2.46 -4.34 -5.69
N ALA A 172 1.88 -5.40 -5.09
CA ALA A 172 1.16 -5.28 -3.83
C ALA A 172 2.09 -4.88 -2.67
N TYR A 173 3.32 -5.37 -2.65
CA TYR A 173 4.34 -4.99 -1.67
C TYR A 173 4.65 -3.49 -1.76
N GLU A 174 4.95 -2.96 -2.94
CA GLU A 174 5.28 -1.54 -3.12
C GLU A 174 4.08 -0.62 -2.84
N ILE A 175 2.87 -1.02 -3.22
CA ILE A 175 1.65 -0.28 -2.89
C ILE A 175 1.48 -0.18 -1.37
N ALA A 176 1.52 -1.31 -0.65
CA ALA A 176 1.33 -1.34 0.79
C ALA A 176 2.39 -0.48 1.51
N LYS A 177 3.64 -0.63 1.12
CA LYS A 177 4.77 0.12 1.66
C LYS A 177 4.65 1.62 1.47
N ASN A 178 4.31 2.07 0.25
CA ASN A 178 4.19 3.49 -0.05
C ASN A 178 2.96 4.10 0.62
N ILE A 179 1.82 3.40 0.63
CA ILE A 179 0.61 3.85 1.31
C ILE A 179 0.86 4.04 2.80
N VAL A 180 1.44 3.03 3.48
CA VAL A 180 1.73 3.12 4.92
C VAL A 180 2.73 4.23 5.22
N TYR A 181 3.83 4.30 4.45
CA TYR A 181 4.85 5.35 4.62
C TYR A 181 4.27 6.76 4.47
N LEU A 182 3.51 7.02 3.39
CA LEU A 182 2.93 8.34 3.14
C LEU A 182 1.89 8.68 4.21
N ALA A 183 0.97 7.75 4.50
CA ALA A 183 -0.08 7.96 5.48
C ALA A 183 0.48 8.25 6.88
N ILE A 184 1.61 7.65 7.27
CA ILE A 184 2.29 7.95 8.52
C ILE A 184 2.87 9.37 8.50
N ASN A 185 3.55 9.75 7.42
CA ASN A 185 4.22 11.05 7.33
C ASN A 185 3.25 12.25 7.25
N GLU A 186 1.96 12.03 6.97
CA GLU A 186 0.94 13.09 6.86
C GLU A 186 0.40 13.60 8.21
N GLY A 187 1.00 13.24 9.35
CA GLY A 187 0.51 13.65 10.67
C GLY A 187 1.43 13.22 11.81
N ASP A 188 0.90 13.15 13.03
CA ASP A 188 1.71 12.96 14.23
C ASP A 188 2.38 11.57 14.32
N PHE A 189 3.61 11.57 14.85
CA PHE A 189 4.48 10.40 14.97
C PHE A 189 4.18 9.60 16.24
N THR A 190 3.03 8.91 16.27
CA THR A 190 2.60 8.06 17.39
C THR A 190 2.53 6.58 17.02
N LYS A 191 2.90 5.71 17.96
CA LYS A 191 2.86 4.25 17.79
C LYS A 191 1.45 3.75 17.40
N GLU A 192 0.43 4.27 18.07
CA GLU A 192 -0.97 3.92 17.83
C GLU A 192 -1.40 4.21 16.38
N ARG A 193 -1.00 5.36 15.84
CA ARG A 193 -1.30 5.74 14.45
C ARG A 193 -0.68 4.79 13.44
N PHE A 194 0.56 4.37 13.66
CA PHE A 194 1.28 3.49 12.74
C PHE A 194 0.60 2.12 12.66
N ILE A 195 0.23 1.59 13.83
CA ILE A 195 -0.46 0.31 13.95
C ILE A 195 -1.85 0.38 13.34
N ASN A 196 -2.59 1.48 13.51
CA ASN A 196 -3.91 1.66 12.90
C ASN A 196 -3.84 1.78 11.37
N ILE A 197 -2.84 2.48 10.83
CA ILE A 197 -2.62 2.59 9.37
C ILE A 197 -2.29 1.21 8.79
N ALA A 198 -1.32 0.50 9.36
CA ALA A 198 -0.98 -0.85 8.93
C ALA A 198 -2.17 -1.82 9.04
N ARG A 199 -2.96 -1.71 10.11
CA ARG A 199 -4.19 -2.49 10.31
C ARG A 199 -5.17 -2.31 9.16
N VAL A 200 -5.40 -1.07 8.73
CA VAL A 200 -6.31 -0.77 7.61
C VAL A 200 -5.80 -1.39 6.33
N VAL A 201 -4.52 -1.23 6.02
CA VAL A 201 -3.92 -1.75 4.78
C VAL A 201 -3.98 -3.29 4.73
N ILE A 202 -3.56 -3.95 5.81
CA ILE A 202 -3.54 -5.42 5.88
C ILE A 202 -4.97 -5.99 5.88
N LYS A 203 -5.92 -5.38 6.60
CA LYS A 203 -7.32 -5.83 6.58
C LYS A 203 -7.98 -5.63 5.21
N SER A 204 -7.59 -4.60 4.45
CA SER A 204 -8.08 -4.38 3.09
C SER A 204 -7.65 -5.52 2.16
N ALA A 205 -6.35 -5.87 2.19
CA ALA A 205 -5.83 -7.04 1.46
C ALA A 205 -6.53 -8.34 1.88
N ALA A 206 -6.74 -8.55 3.20
CA ALA A 206 -7.42 -9.73 3.71
C ALA A 206 -8.88 -9.81 3.26
N SER A 207 -9.62 -8.70 3.21
CA SER A 207 -11.01 -8.68 2.72
C SER A 207 -11.07 -9.12 1.26
N ILE A 208 -10.23 -8.52 0.41
CA ILE A 208 -10.15 -8.85 -1.02
C ILE A 208 -9.75 -10.31 -1.23
N ALA A 209 -8.74 -10.79 -0.50
CA ALA A 209 -8.29 -12.19 -0.59
C ALA A 209 -9.39 -13.18 -0.20
N ASN A 210 -10.22 -12.84 0.79
CA ASN A 210 -11.35 -13.67 1.22
C ASN A 210 -12.49 -13.71 0.20
N GLU A 211 -12.75 -12.60 -0.46
CA GLU A 211 -13.81 -12.49 -1.48
C GLU A 211 -13.39 -13.10 -2.82
N SER A 212 -12.21 -12.73 -3.32
CA SER A 212 -11.72 -13.10 -4.64
C SER A 212 -11.08 -14.49 -4.67
N LYS A 213 -10.31 -14.85 -3.63
CA LYS A 213 -9.41 -16.02 -3.56
C LYS A 213 -8.28 -16.04 -4.61
N ILE A 214 -8.33 -15.20 -5.63
CA ILE A 214 -7.28 -15.04 -6.64
C ILE A 214 -6.08 -14.31 -6.00
N TYR A 215 -4.87 -14.84 -6.20
CA TYR A 215 -3.61 -14.31 -5.65
C TYR A 215 -3.65 -14.03 -4.13
N ALA A 216 -4.49 -14.75 -3.39
CA ALA A 216 -4.73 -14.45 -1.98
C ALA A 216 -3.43 -14.46 -1.15
N LYS A 217 -2.54 -15.42 -1.42
CA LYS A 217 -1.27 -15.58 -0.71
C LYS A 217 -0.31 -14.43 -1.03
N GLU A 218 -0.12 -14.15 -2.31
CA GLU A 218 0.73 -13.10 -2.85
C GLU A 218 0.28 -11.74 -2.30
N LEU A 219 -1.02 -11.45 -2.35
CA LEU A 219 -1.58 -10.18 -1.89
C LEU A 219 -1.41 -9.98 -0.38
N VAL A 220 -1.87 -10.92 0.44
CA VAL A 220 -1.89 -10.75 1.90
C VAL A 220 -0.48 -10.75 2.46
N LYS A 221 0.39 -11.66 2.00
CA LYS A 221 1.80 -11.69 2.42
C LYS A 221 2.51 -10.38 2.07
N SER A 222 2.36 -9.91 0.84
CA SER A 222 3.02 -8.69 0.38
C SER A 222 2.51 -7.44 1.09
N ALA A 223 1.20 -7.37 1.36
CA ALA A 223 0.63 -6.28 2.14
C ALA A 223 1.18 -6.24 3.57
N ILE A 224 1.39 -7.39 4.23
CA ILE A 224 2.01 -7.46 5.56
C ILE A 224 3.46 -6.97 5.52
N ILE A 225 4.27 -7.52 4.61
CA ILE A 225 5.70 -7.20 4.51
C ILE A 225 5.86 -5.72 4.13
N GLY A 226 5.12 -5.26 3.12
CA GLY A 226 5.14 -3.86 2.67
C GLY A 226 4.72 -2.90 3.77
N SER A 227 3.67 -3.22 4.53
CA SER A 227 3.23 -2.37 5.66
C SER A 227 4.31 -2.22 6.74
N ASN A 228 5.02 -3.31 7.09
CA ASN A 228 6.11 -3.26 8.06
C ASN A 228 7.31 -2.44 7.56
N ASP A 229 7.64 -2.56 6.27
CA ASP A 229 8.70 -1.78 5.65
C ASP A 229 8.34 -0.30 5.53
N GLY A 230 7.07 0.02 5.27
CA GLY A 230 6.55 1.39 5.28
C GLY A 230 6.70 2.05 6.65
N ILE A 231 6.37 1.33 7.72
CA ILE A 231 6.63 1.74 9.11
C ILE A 231 8.12 1.98 9.33
N SER A 232 8.97 1.02 8.93
CA SER A 232 10.42 1.11 9.14
C SER A 232 11.02 2.33 8.44
N LYS A 233 10.62 2.59 7.19
CA LYS A 233 11.03 3.78 6.43
C LYS A 233 10.58 5.08 7.09
N ALA A 234 9.38 5.12 7.65
CA ALA A 234 8.90 6.31 8.36
C ALA A 234 9.74 6.57 9.63
N ILE A 235 10.06 5.51 10.39
CA ILE A 235 10.93 5.60 11.56
C ILE A 235 12.34 6.07 11.19
N GLU A 236 12.90 5.55 10.09
CA GLU A 236 14.21 5.99 9.58
C GLU A 236 14.20 7.48 9.25
N LYS A 237 13.20 7.94 8.50
CA LYS A 237 13.04 9.37 8.19
C LYS A 237 12.94 10.22 9.47
N PHE A 238 12.15 9.80 10.45
CA PHE A 238 12.01 10.52 11.72
C PHE A 238 13.31 10.56 12.52
N LYS A 239 14.07 9.45 12.54
CA LYS A 239 15.40 9.41 13.15
C LYS A 239 16.38 10.36 12.46
N ASP A 240 16.29 10.50 11.14
CA ASP A 240 17.11 11.44 10.39
C ASP A 240 16.72 12.89 10.68
N GLU A 241 15.43 13.21 10.74
CA GLU A 241 14.93 14.54 11.12
C GLU A 241 15.34 14.92 12.56
N LEU A 242 15.34 13.95 13.48
CA LEU A 242 15.81 14.09 14.86
C LEU A 242 17.28 14.54 14.96
N LYS A 243 18.15 14.10 14.05
CA LYS A 243 19.59 14.46 14.07
C LYS A 243 19.83 15.95 13.85
N PHE A 244 18.87 16.66 13.29
CA PHE A 244 18.95 18.08 12.96
C PHE A 244 17.99 18.93 13.80
N ALA A 245 17.31 18.34 14.79
CA ALA A 245 16.37 19.05 15.65
C ALA A 245 17.12 19.91 16.69
N PRO A 246 16.63 21.14 17.00
CA PRO A 246 17.16 21.95 18.09
C PRO A 246 17.02 21.27 19.46
N ASP A 247 17.98 21.49 20.36
CA ASP A 247 18.04 20.88 21.69
C ASP A 247 16.75 21.09 22.51
N GLU A 248 16.03 22.19 22.29
CA GLU A 248 14.78 22.53 23.01
C GLU A 248 13.60 21.59 22.70
N ILE A 249 13.62 20.90 21.56
CA ILE A 249 12.58 19.93 21.13
C ILE A 249 13.09 18.49 21.28
N GLY A 250 14.41 18.31 21.44
CA GLY A 250 15.11 17.03 21.49
C GLY A 250 14.58 16.07 22.56
N ASP A 251 14.22 16.56 23.75
CA ASP A 251 13.70 15.72 24.83
C ASP A 251 12.33 15.09 24.51
N SER A 252 11.42 15.87 23.91
CA SER A 252 10.11 15.37 23.48
C SER A 252 10.21 14.37 22.32
N LEU A 253 11.08 14.65 21.35
CA LEU A 253 11.29 13.79 20.18
C LEU A 253 12.04 12.50 20.57
N ASN A 254 12.98 12.57 21.52
CA ASN A 254 13.62 11.39 22.09
C ASN A 254 12.63 10.49 22.85
N TYR A 255 11.64 11.08 23.52
CA TYR A 255 10.57 10.30 24.14
C TYR A 255 9.73 9.57 23.09
N SER A 256 9.29 10.25 22.03
CA SER A 256 8.57 9.62 20.90
C SER A 256 9.41 8.53 20.22
N ALA A 257 10.71 8.75 20.03
CA ALA A 257 11.63 7.76 19.49
C ALA A 257 11.73 6.49 20.37
N LYS A 258 11.74 6.66 21.71
CA LYS A 258 11.73 5.56 22.67
C LYS A 258 10.41 4.76 22.64
N GLU A 259 9.28 5.42 22.43
CA GLU A 259 8.00 4.71 22.30
C GLU A 259 7.93 3.83 21.04
N LEU A 260 8.57 4.28 19.95
CA LEU A 260 8.63 3.55 18.68
C LEU A 260 9.52 2.29 18.75
N MET A 261 10.36 2.13 19.77
CA MET A 261 11.19 0.91 19.96
C MET A 261 10.34 -0.36 20.10
N LYS A 262 9.11 -0.24 20.61
CA LYS A 262 8.20 -1.37 20.82
C LYS A 262 7.25 -1.61 19.65
N ILE A 263 7.43 -0.92 18.53
CA ILE A 263 6.47 -0.99 17.43
C ILE A 263 6.45 -2.37 16.75
N GLU A 264 7.58 -3.08 16.73
CA GLU A 264 7.65 -4.44 16.18
C GLU A 264 6.83 -5.42 17.05
N GLU A 265 6.84 -5.25 18.39
CA GLU A 265 6.01 -6.05 19.31
C GLU A 265 4.51 -5.79 19.04
N ASP A 266 4.13 -4.53 18.85
CA ASP A 266 2.75 -4.16 18.52
C ASP A 266 2.31 -4.61 17.13
N PHE A 267 3.21 -4.61 16.16
CA PHE A 267 2.92 -5.12 14.82
C PHE A 267 2.61 -6.62 14.86
N ILE A 268 3.27 -7.37 15.73
CA ILE A 268 3.00 -8.81 15.93
C ILE A 268 1.68 -9.03 16.65
N ILE A 269 1.37 -8.20 17.65
CA ILE A 269 0.06 -8.22 18.31
C ILE A 269 -1.05 -7.92 17.29
N LEU A 270 -0.83 -6.93 16.41
CA LEU A 270 -1.71 -6.61 15.29
C LEU A 270 -1.91 -7.83 14.38
N LEU A 271 -0.85 -8.50 13.95
CA LEU A 271 -0.96 -9.67 13.07
C LEU A 271 -1.71 -10.83 13.76
N LYS A 272 -1.48 -11.07 15.06
CA LYS A 272 -2.22 -12.08 15.83
C LYS A 272 -3.71 -11.74 15.88
N ASP A 273 -4.05 -10.49 16.15
CA ASP A 273 -5.44 -10.02 16.14
C ASP A 273 -6.09 -10.14 14.75
N ILE A 274 -5.36 -9.83 13.67
CA ILE A 274 -5.86 -10.02 12.30
C ILE A 274 -6.10 -11.51 12.02
N SER A 275 -5.15 -12.41 12.35
CA SER A 275 -5.31 -13.85 12.09
C SER A 275 -6.53 -14.46 12.77
N LEU A 276 -6.99 -13.88 13.90
CA LEU A 276 -8.16 -14.33 14.65
C LEU A 276 -9.46 -13.64 14.22
N SER A 277 -9.38 -12.50 13.51
CA SER A 277 -10.54 -11.64 13.20
C SER A 277 -10.95 -11.62 11.73
N VAL A 278 -10.23 -12.33 10.85
CA VAL A 278 -10.55 -12.42 9.41
C VAL A 278 -10.91 -13.85 9.01
N ASN A 279 -11.64 -14.00 7.90
CA ASN A 279 -12.02 -15.31 7.35
C ASN A 279 -10.86 -15.96 6.57
N GLU A 280 -11.07 -17.21 6.15
CA GLU A 280 -10.17 -17.92 5.23
C GLU A 280 -10.37 -17.47 3.77
N PRO A 281 -9.30 -17.47 2.94
CA PRO A 281 -7.96 -17.99 3.21
C PRO A 281 -7.01 -17.01 3.95
N ALA A 282 -7.41 -15.73 4.14
CA ALA A 282 -6.51 -14.72 4.68
C ALA A 282 -6.00 -15.04 6.10
N SER A 283 -6.84 -15.60 6.97
CA SER A 283 -6.44 -15.97 8.34
C SER A 283 -5.26 -16.95 8.37
N ILE A 284 -5.29 -17.97 7.51
CA ILE A 284 -4.23 -18.97 7.36
C ILE A 284 -2.95 -18.29 6.86
N ILE A 285 -3.05 -17.44 5.85
CA ILE A 285 -1.89 -16.75 5.27
C ILE A 285 -1.22 -15.84 6.31
N VAL A 286 -2.00 -15.09 7.10
CA VAL A 286 -1.47 -14.25 8.18
C VAL A 286 -0.78 -15.12 9.24
N ALA A 287 -1.35 -16.27 9.58
CA ALA A 287 -0.75 -17.21 10.53
C ALA A 287 0.56 -17.83 9.99
N GLU A 288 0.63 -18.16 8.70
CA GLU A 288 1.86 -18.63 8.03
C GLU A 288 2.97 -17.58 8.13
N VAL A 289 2.67 -16.33 7.78
CA VAL A 289 3.63 -15.20 7.86
C VAL A 289 4.08 -14.95 9.29
N LEU A 290 3.16 -15.01 10.26
CA LEU A 290 3.51 -14.95 11.69
C LEU A 290 4.54 -16.04 12.04
N GLN A 291 4.31 -17.29 11.66
CA GLN A 291 5.21 -18.40 11.99
C GLN A 291 6.57 -18.30 11.29
N SER A 292 6.61 -17.91 10.01
CA SER A 292 7.86 -17.88 9.24
C SER A 292 8.72 -16.67 9.58
N ASP A 293 8.11 -15.49 9.69
CA ASP A 293 8.82 -14.22 9.62
C ASP A 293 8.90 -13.51 10.98
N TYR A 294 7.99 -13.80 11.92
CA TYR A 294 7.88 -13.05 13.18
C TYR A 294 8.05 -13.89 14.46
N ASP A 295 7.52 -15.11 14.48
CA ASP A 295 7.56 -16.05 15.61
C ASP A 295 8.59 -17.18 15.41
N SER A 296 9.29 -17.20 14.27
CA SER A 296 10.41 -18.13 14.08
C SER A 296 11.50 -17.89 15.13
N TYR A 297 12.22 -18.95 15.52
CA TYR A 297 13.33 -18.85 16.47
C TYR A 297 14.35 -17.77 16.06
N PHE A 298 14.57 -17.64 14.76
CA PHE A 298 15.46 -16.66 14.18
C PHE A 298 14.94 -15.22 14.34
N ALA A 299 13.67 -14.98 14.06
CA ALA A 299 13.04 -13.68 14.23
C ALA A 299 13.03 -13.25 15.71
N ARG A 300 12.68 -14.17 16.61
CA ARG A 300 12.73 -13.92 18.06
C ARG A 300 14.16 -13.63 18.54
N LEU A 301 15.14 -14.38 18.07
CA LEU A 301 16.55 -14.15 18.44
C LEU A 301 17.02 -12.78 17.95
N ARG A 302 16.74 -12.43 16.68
CA ARG A 302 17.06 -11.11 16.12
C ARG A 302 16.46 -9.98 16.97
N ARG A 303 15.20 -10.11 17.36
CA ARG A 303 14.51 -9.12 18.21
C ARG A 303 15.12 -9.01 19.61
N ILE A 304 15.40 -10.14 20.26
CA ILE A 304 16.06 -10.15 21.57
C ILE A 304 17.44 -9.52 21.48
N SER A 305 18.23 -9.81 20.44
CA SER A 305 19.53 -9.21 20.22
C SER A 305 19.44 -7.69 20.00
N ALA A 306 18.49 -7.22 19.18
CA ALA A 306 18.26 -5.79 18.95
C ALA A 306 17.84 -5.06 20.23
N LYS A 307 16.93 -5.64 21.02
CA LYS A 307 16.50 -5.08 22.31
C LYS A 307 17.66 -5.03 23.33
N THR A 308 18.49 -6.06 23.34
CA THR A 308 19.67 -6.12 24.23
C THR A 308 20.69 -5.06 23.85
N ARG A 309 20.94 -4.83 22.56
CA ARG A 309 21.78 -3.73 22.05
C ARG A 309 21.31 -2.39 22.56
N GLU A 310 20.02 -2.13 22.42
CA GLU A 310 19.43 -0.84 22.74
C GLU A 310 19.55 -0.54 24.24
N GLN A 311 19.30 -1.55 25.08
CA GLN A 311 19.54 -1.44 26.54
C GLN A 311 21.02 -1.19 26.89
N ILE A 312 21.95 -1.74 26.10
CA ILE A 312 23.39 -1.48 26.27
C ILE A 312 23.72 -0.05 25.84
N MET A 313 23.16 0.44 24.72
CA MET A 313 23.34 1.81 24.25
C MET A 313 22.77 2.84 25.23
N ASP A 314 21.55 2.62 25.72
CA ASP A 314 20.92 3.48 26.74
C ASP A 314 21.77 3.56 28.01
N LYS A 315 22.31 2.43 28.48
CA LYS A 315 23.23 2.42 29.63
C LYS A 315 24.55 3.13 29.34
N ILE A 316 25.09 3.03 28.13
CA ILE A 316 26.29 3.76 27.71
C ILE A 316 26.03 5.27 27.71
N ASP A 317 24.88 5.70 27.22
CA ASP A 317 24.50 7.12 27.17
C ASP A 317 24.20 7.67 28.58
N GLU A 318 23.58 6.88 29.47
CA GLU A 318 23.44 7.23 30.89
C GLU A 318 24.80 7.38 31.61
N ILE A 319 25.75 6.47 31.34
CA ILE A 319 27.10 6.53 31.89
C ILE A 319 27.86 7.75 31.35
N SER A 320 27.69 8.05 30.06
CA SER A 320 28.26 9.25 29.42
C SER A 320 27.78 10.53 30.11
N HIS A 321 26.46 10.71 30.22
CA HIS A 321 25.87 11.88 30.85
C HIS A 321 26.20 12.01 32.34
N LYS A 322 26.27 10.90 33.09
CA LYS A 322 26.66 10.92 34.50
C LYS A 322 28.15 11.24 34.68
N ARG A 323 29.06 10.67 33.88
CA ARG A 323 30.51 10.94 34.01
C ARG A 323 30.93 12.31 33.48
N PHE A 324 30.33 12.80 32.39
CA PHE A 324 30.61 14.15 31.87
C PHE A 324 30.36 15.23 32.95
N LYS A 325 29.27 15.09 33.72
CA LYS A 325 28.96 15.98 34.86
C LYS A 325 29.93 15.87 36.04
N LEU A 326 30.72 14.80 36.14
CA LEU A 326 31.56 14.48 37.30
C LEU A 326 33.06 14.68 37.06
N THR A 327 33.56 14.51 35.82
CA THR A 327 35.03 14.45 35.59
C THR A 327 35.58 15.33 34.47
N GLY A 328 34.75 15.92 33.59
CA GLY A 328 35.22 16.84 32.52
C GLY A 328 36.22 16.23 31.51
N ASP A 329 36.28 14.90 31.41
CA ASP A 329 37.33 14.18 30.69
C ASP A 329 36.99 13.98 29.20
N LEU A 330 37.65 14.75 28.33
CA LEU A 330 37.40 14.83 26.87
C LEU A 330 37.69 13.51 26.12
N ASN A 331 38.39 12.54 26.72
CA ASN A 331 38.70 11.25 26.10
C ASN A 331 37.59 10.19 26.23
N ILE A 332 36.51 10.51 26.96
CA ILE A 332 35.39 9.58 27.18
C ILE A 332 34.55 9.42 25.91
N ASP A 333 34.32 10.50 25.16
CA ASP A 333 33.51 10.47 23.94
C ASP A 333 34.14 9.60 22.85
N GLU A 334 35.47 9.65 22.71
CA GLU A 334 36.20 8.81 21.75
C GLU A 334 36.13 7.32 22.14
N ARG A 335 36.28 7.00 23.42
CA ARG A 335 36.16 5.63 23.94
C ARG A 335 34.74 5.08 23.79
N ILE A 336 33.73 5.91 24.05
CA ILE A 336 32.32 5.55 23.88
C ILE A 336 32.00 5.36 22.39
N SER A 337 32.48 6.24 21.51
CA SER A 337 32.32 6.10 20.07
C SER A 337 32.93 4.79 19.55
N ASN A 338 34.13 4.42 20.03
CA ASN A 338 34.77 3.16 19.69
C ASN A 338 33.99 1.95 20.22
N LEU A 339 33.48 1.99 21.46
CA LEU A 339 32.61 0.95 22.01
C LEU A 339 31.32 0.77 21.20
N LYS A 340 30.68 1.88 20.77
CA LYS A 340 29.49 1.83 19.90
C LYS A 340 29.80 1.17 18.56
N LYS A 341 30.97 1.45 17.97
CA LYS A 341 31.45 0.81 16.73
C LYS A 341 31.71 -0.68 16.92
N GLU A 342 32.42 -1.09 17.96
CA GLU A 342 32.73 -2.50 18.23
C GLU A 342 31.46 -3.34 18.43
N ILE A 343 30.47 -2.81 19.16
CA ILE A 343 29.16 -3.46 19.32
C ILE A 343 28.47 -3.62 17.96
N GLY A 344 28.46 -2.58 17.12
CA GLY A 344 27.90 -2.66 15.77
C GLY A 344 28.59 -3.70 14.87
N GLU A 345 29.91 -3.86 14.97
CA GLU A 345 30.66 -4.86 14.21
C GLU A 345 30.38 -6.30 14.68
N LEU A 346 30.30 -6.51 16.00
CA LEU A 346 29.94 -7.80 16.58
C LEU A 346 28.55 -8.24 16.13
N GLU A 347 27.61 -7.31 16.05
CA GLU A 347 26.25 -7.58 15.58
C GLU A 347 26.17 -7.89 14.10
N LYS A 348 26.95 -7.17 13.28
CA LYS A 348 27.03 -7.46 11.85
C LYS A 348 27.54 -8.88 11.63
N LYS A 349 28.59 -9.29 12.36
CA LYS A 349 29.11 -10.66 12.34
C LYS A 349 28.11 -11.69 12.86
N ALA A 350 27.39 -11.39 13.95
CA ALA A 350 26.36 -12.27 14.50
C ALA A 350 25.19 -12.45 13.52
N SER A 351 24.71 -11.38 12.90
CA SER A 351 23.62 -11.40 11.92
C SER A 351 24.02 -12.14 10.64
N GLN A 352 25.25 -11.97 10.17
CA GLN A 352 25.80 -12.72 9.03
C GLN A 352 25.87 -14.21 9.32
N LYS A 353 26.40 -14.60 10.49
CA LYS A 353 26.41 -16.01 10.93
C LYS A 353 25.01 -16.58 11.08
N LEU A 354 24.07 -15.80 11.60
CA LEU A 354 22.66 -16.18 11.68
C LEU A 354 22.13 -16.50 10.28
N THR A 355 22.35 -15.60 9.32
CA THR A 355 21.85 -15.75 7.95
C THR A 355 22.45 -16.98 7.26
N GLN A 356 23.72 -17.31 7.53
CA GLN A 356 24.37 -18.56 7.09
C GLN A 356 23.74 -19.82 7.73
N ILE A 357 23.28 -19.74 8.98
CA ILE A 357 22.56 -20.86 9.64
C ILE A 357 21.18 -21.07 9.00
N LYS A 358 20.50 -20.01 8.55
CA LYS A 358 19.21 -20.10 7.83
C LYS A 358 19.32 -20.89 6.52
N SER A 359 20.48 -20.84 5.84
CA SER A 359 20.74 -21.57 4.60
C SER A 359 21.12 -23.05 4.76
N LEU A 360 21.37 -23.54 5.99
CA LEU A 360 21.98 -24.87 6.23
C LEU A 360 21.00 -25.99 6.65
N GLN A 361 19.68 -25.75 6.66
CA GLN A 361 18.60 -26.73 6.95
C GLN A 361 19.04 -28.05 7.64
N THR A 362 19.13 -28.05 8.97
CA THR A 362 18.86 -29.23 9.81
C THR A 362 18.55 -28.79 11.24
N PHE A 363 17.32 -29.05 11.66
CA PHE A 363 16.59 -28.40 12.78
C PHE A 363 17.18 -28.70 14.18
N GLU A 364 17.93 -29.79 14.37
CA GLU A 364 18.46 -30.19 15.69
C GLU A 364 19.85 -29.62 16.02
N ASN A 365 20.76 -29.53 15.04
CA ASN A 365 22.12 -29.03 15.28
C ASN A 365 22.14 -27.53 15.60
N ALA A 366 21.23 -26.76 14.96
CA ALA A 366 21.09 -25.33 15.19
C ALA A 366 20.65 -24.98 16.63
N LYS A 367 19.80 -25.79 17.26
CA LYS A 367 19.35 -25.60 18.65
C LYS A 367 20.50 -25.73 19.64
N THR A 368 21.36 -26.73 19.42
CA THR A 368 22.47 -27.07 20.32
C THR A 368 23.63 -26.08 20.20
N GLU A 369 23.95 -25.65 18.97
CA GLU A 369 24.95 -24.61 18.71
C GLU A 369 24.49 -23.22 19.17
N ALA A 370 23.22 -22.85 18.96
CA ALA A 370 22.69 -21.56 19.41
C ALA A 370 22.66 -21.43 20.94
N LYS A 371 22.35 -22.53 21.66
CA LYS A 371 22.43 -22.55 23.13
C LYS A 371 23.88 -22.37 23.61
N LYS A 372 24.84 -23.10 23.03
CA LYS A 372 26.28 -22.94 23.32
C LYS A 372 26.80 -21.54 22.99
N LEU A 373 26.31 -20.93 21.91
CA LEU A 373 26.69 -19.58 21.52
C LEU A 373 26.11 -18.53 22.49
N GLY A 374 24.85 -18.68 22.88
CA GLY A 374 24.22 -17.84 23.91
C GLY A 374 24.96 -17.92 25.25
N ASP A 375 25.31 -19.13 25.70
CA ASP A 375 26.06 -19.34 26.93
C ASP A 375 27.46 -18.70 26.87
N ARG A 376 28.14 -18.79 25.71
CA ARG A 376 29.45 -18.16 25.50
C ARG A 376 29.40 -16.64 25.45
N VAL A 377 28.37 -16.07 24.81
CA VAL A 377 28.17 -14.62 24.75
C VAL A 377 27.83 -14.07 26.14
N TYR A 378 27.01 -14.79 26.90
CA TYR A 378 26.68 -14.42 28.27
C TYR A 378 27.91 -14.47 29.20
N GLU A 379 28.72 -15.53 29.14
CA GLU A 379 29.96 -15.63 29.92
C GLU A 379 31.01 -14.59 29.49
N ALA A 380 31.13 -14.28 28.20
CA ALA A 380 32.01 -13.21 27.73
C ALA A 380 31.56 -11.83 28.26
N ALA A 381 30.26 -11.54 28.21
CA ALA A 381 29.70 -10.30 28.75
C ALA A 381 29.86 -10.19 30.27
N LYS A 382 29.66 -11.29 31.00
CA LYS A 382 29.85 -11.35 32.46
C LYS A 382 31.31 -11.11 32.86
N ASN A 383 32.27 -11.73 32.17
CA ASN A 383 33.71 -11.53 32.42
C ASN A 383 34.16 -10.10 32.09
N LEU A 384 33.57 -9.45 31.08
CA LEU A 384 33.80 -8.05 30.76
C LEU A 384 33.25 -7.11 31.85
N ILE A 385 32.08 -7.42 32.42
CA ILE A 385 31.51 -6.67 33.52
C ILE A 385 32.33 -6.83 34.81
N ASP A 386 32.82 -8.04 35.10
CA ASP A 386 33.62 -8.32 36.30
C ASP A 386 35.03 -7.74 36.22
N SER A 387 35.61 -7.64 35.02
CA SER A 387 36.89 -6.94 34.79
C SER A 387 36.76 -5.41 34.86
N ALA A 388 35.61 -4.85 34.49
CA ALA A 388 35.29 -3.43 34.65
C ALA A 388 34.97 -3.02 36.10
N LYS A 389 34.72 -3.97 37.01
CA LYS A 389 34.51 -3.72 38.45
C LYS A 389 35.76 -3.80 39.32
N LYS A 390 36.86 -4.39 38.80
CA LYS A 390 38.12 -4.61 39.55
C LYS A 390 39.21 -3.55 39.28
N LYS A 391 38.90 -2.49 38.54
CA LYS A 391 39.74 -1.31 38.29
C LYS A 391 38.86 -0.08 38.39
#